data_AF-A0AAD7ZQI5-F1
#
_entry.id   AF-A0AAD7ZQI5-F1
#
_cell.length_a   1.000
_cell.length_b   1.000
_cell.length_c   1.000
_cell.angle_alpha   90.00
_cell.angle_beta   90.00
_cell.angle_gamma   90.00
#
_symmetry.space_group_name_H-M   'P 1'
#
loop_
_entity.id
_entity.type
_entity.pdbx_description
1 polymer ?
#
loop_
_entity_poly.entity_id
_entity_poly.type
_entity_poly.pdbx_seq_one_letter_code
_entity_poly.pdbx_strand_id
1 'polypeptide(L)' 'MSSVKVRPYIHSEGREIIKKVIEFCDEETIQEEFKIPIRNATKRAAEVTGKSEATICKIRKESKTISNDEKLSNNIVG' A
#
# COMPACT_ATOMS: atom_id res chain seq x y z
N MET A 1 1.66 -24.94 23.67
CA MET A 1 0.86 -25.12 22.43
C MET A 1 0.96 -23.83 21.63
N SER A 2 1.61 -23.87 20.48
CA SER A 2 1.75 -22.72 19.58
C SER A 2 0.40 -22.44 18.92
N SER A 3 -0.14 -21.24 19.08
CA SER A 3 -1.40 -20.85 18.43
C SER A 3 -1.23 -20.92 16.91
N VAL A 4 -2.07 -21.70 16.22
CA VAL A 4 -2.06 -21.81 14.75
C VAL A 4 -2.49 -20.47 14.18
N LYS A 5 -1.53 -19.67 13.67
CA LYS A 5 -1.82 -18.42 12.98
C LYS A 5 -2.53 -18.73 11.65
N VAL A 6 -3.86 -18.57 11.63
CA VAL A 6 -4.64 -18.55 10.39
C VAL A 6 -4.23 -17.32 9.59
N ARG A 7 -3.82 -17.50 8.33
CA ARG A 7 -3.48 -16.38 7.46
C ARG A 7 -4.77 -15.72 6.98
N PRO A 8 -4.85 -14.38 6.98
CA PRO A 8 -6.02 -13.68 6.47
C PRO A 8 -6.23 -14.03 4.99
N TYR A 9 -7.49 -14.19 4.60
CA TYR A 9 -7.86 -14.37 3.19
C TYR A 9 -7.69 -13.06 2.44
N ILE A 10 -7.00 -13.12 1.29
CA ILE A 10 -6.78 -11.99 0.40
C ILE A 10 -7.51 -12.29 -0.91
N HIS A 11 -8.40 -11.40 -1.32
CA HIS A 11 -9.12 -11.46 -2.59
C HIS A 11 -8.15 -11.43 -3.78
N SER A 12 -8.60 -11.93 -4.93
CA SER A 12 -7.79 -12.08 -6.15
C SER A 12 -7.12 -10.77 -6.60
N GLU A 13 -7.84 -9.65 -6.62
CA GLU A 13 -7.27 -8.34 -6.99
C GLU A 13 -6.15 -7.92 -6.01
N GLY A 14 -6.38 -8.11 -4.71
CA GLY A 14 -5.37 -7.82 -3.69
C GLY A 14 -4.12 -8.68 -3.87
N ARG A 15 -4.27 -9.96 -4.21
CA ARG A 15 -3.14 -10.86 -4.51
C ARG A 15 -2.36 -10.42 -5.74
N GLU A 16 -3.05 -9.97 -6.79
CA GLU A 16 -2.41 -9.47 -8.00
C GLU A 16 -1.57 -8.23 -7.73
N ILE A 17 -2.10 -7.28 -6.95
CA ILE A 17 -1.36 -6.08 -6.53
C ILE A 17 -0.13 -6.47 -5.71
N ILE A 18 -0.28 -7.38 -4.74
CA ILE A 18 0.85 -7.86 -3.93
C ILE A 18 1.93 -8.51 -4.81
N LYS A 19 1.53 -9.32 -5.80
CA LYS A 19 2.45 -9.96 -6.75
C LYS A 19 3.28 -8.92 -7.52
N LYS A 20 2.63 -7.87 -8.06
CA LYS A 20 3.32 -6.79 -8.77
C LYS A 20 4.30 -6.02 -7.88
N VAL A 21 3.95 -5.82 -6.61
CA VAL A 21 4.85 -5.19 -5.62
C VAL A 21 6.09 -6.04 -5.38
N ILE A 22 5.93 -7.36 -5.23
CA ILE A 22 7.06 -8.28 -5.07
C ILE A 22 7.97 -8.21 -6.30
N GLU A 23 7.40 -8.39 -7.49
CA GLU A 23 8.15 -8.38 -8.76
C GLU A 23 8.93 -7.08 -8.95
N PHE A 24 8.33 -5.92 -8.67
CA PHE A 24 9.01 -4.64 -8.76
C PHE A 24 10.17 -4.49 -7.76
N CYS A 25 10.02 -4.98 -6.54
CA CYS A 25 11.11 -4.93 -5.55
C CYS A 25 12.25 -5.88 -5.91
N ASP A 26 11.91 -7.06 -6.42
CA ASP A 26 12.90 -8.05 -6.86
C ASP A 26 13.68 -7.50 -8.06
N GLU A 27 13.01 -6.86 -9.02
CA GLU A 27 13.66 -6.18 -10.15
C GLU A 27 14.64 -5.09 -9.70
N GLU A 28 14.23 -4.19 -8.80
CA GLU A 28 15.12 -3.14 -8.26
C GLU A 28 16.31 -3.73 -7.50
N THR A 29 16.12 -4.86 -6.82
CA THR A 29 17.20 -5.57 -6.12
C THR A 29 18.18 -6.21 -7.10
N ILE A 30 17.67 -6.87 -8.15
CA ILE A 30 18.50 -7.51 -9.19
C ILE A 30 19.31 -6.48 -9.98
N GLN A 31 18.74 -5.30 -10.24
CA GLN A 31 19.41 -4.23 -10.99
C GLN A 31 20.31 -3.34 -10.11
N GLU A 32 20.25 -3.50 -8.78
CA GLU A 32 20.90 -2.61 -7.79
C GLU A 32 20.56 -1.11 -8.01
N GLU A 33 19.42 -0.82 -8.64
CA GLU A 33 19.00 0.53 -9.01
C GLU A 33 17.49 0.69 -8.84
N PHE A 34 17.08 1.89 -8.42
CA PHE A 34 15.67 2.26 -8.39
C PHE A 34 15.16 2.61 -9.78
N LYS A 35 14.23 1.80 -10.32
CA LYS A 35 13.56 2.07 -11.61
C LYS A 35 12.92 3.45 -11.66
N ILE A 36 12.39 3.92 -10.52
CA ILE A 36 11.87 5.28 -10.34
C ILE A 36 12.50 5.86 -9.07
N PRO A 37 13.02 7.11 -9.08
CA PRO A 37 13.65 7.71 -7.91
C PRO A 37 12.78 7.64 -6.65
N ILE A 38 13.41 7.35 -5.50
CA ILE A 38 12.74 7.20 -4.21
C ILE A 38 11.87 8.42 -3.81
N ARG A 39 12.26 9.62 -4.27
CA ARG A 39 11.52 10.87 -4.03
C ARG A 39 10.17 10.93 -4.76
N ASN A 40 9.99 10.15 -5.83
CA ASN A 40 8.78 10.14 -6.65
C ASN A 40 7.79 9.06 -6.20
N ALA A 41 7.45 9.07 -4.91
CA ALA A 41 6.65 8.00 -4.28
C ALA A 41 5.27 7.78 -4.95
N THR A 42 4.61 8.82 -5.47
CA THR A 42 3.32 8.68 -6.19
C THR A 42 3.50 7.86 -7.46
N LYS A 43 4.51 8.21 -8.25
CA LYS A 43 4.82 7.56 -9.52
C LYS A 43 5.25 6.12 -9.31
N ARG A 44 6.06 5.86 -8.26
CA ARG A 44 6.41 4.49 -7.82
C ARG A 44 5.16 3.65 -7.53
N ALA A 45 4.24 4.18 -6.72
CA ALA A 45 3.01 3.46 -6.38
C ALA A 45 2.10 3.25 -7.60
N ALA A 46 2.00 4.23 -8.50
CA ALA A 46 1.22 4.11 -9.73
C ALA A 46 1.76 3.00 -10.64
N GLU A 47 3.08 3.01 -10.89
CA GLU A 47 3.78 1.97 -11.66
C GLU A 47 3.53 0.58 -11.07
N VAL A 48 3.77 0.41 -9.77
CA VAL A 48 3.72 -0.91 -9.14
C VAL A 48 2.30 -1.48 -9.03
N THR A 49 1.30 -0.62 -8.84
CA THR A 49 -0.09 -1.06 -8.69
C THR A 49 -0.82 -1.13 -10.04
N GLY A 50 -0.23 -0.56 -11.10
CA GLY A 50 -0.88 -0.39 -12.40
C GLY A 50 -2.09 0.58 -12.36
N LYS A 51 -2.16 1.46 -11.36
CA LYS A 51 -3.23 2.46 -11.21
C LYS A 51 -2.71 3.85 -11.55
N SER A 52 -3.61 4.77 -11.90
CA SER A 52 -3.21 6.14 -12.24
C SER A 52 -2.65 6.92 -11.03
N GLU A 53 -1.73 7.86 -11.27
CA GLU A 53 -1.23 8.76 -10.22
C GLU A 53 -2.37 9.54 -9.54
N ALA A 54 -3.41 9.90 -10.29
CA ALA A 54 -4.61 10.55 -9.76
C ALA A 54 -5.35 9.65 -8.75
N THR A 55 -5.50 8.35 -9.05
CA THR A 55 -6.06 7.35 -8.13
C THR A 55 -5.22 7.26 -6.86
N ILE A 56 -3.90 7.16 -6.99
CA ILE A 56 -2.99 7.12 -5.83
C ILE A 56 -3.11 8.38 -4.98
N CYS A 57 -3.16 9.56 -5.61
CA CYS A 57 -3.34 10.83 -4.90
C CYS A 57 -4.69 10.89 -4.17
N LYS A 58 -5.76 10.38 -4.79
CA LYS A 58 -7.08 10.31 -4.18
C LYS A 58 -7.07 9.42 -2.92
N ILE A 59 -6.51 8.21 -3.03
CA ILE A 59 -6.36 7.28 -1.90
C ILE A 59 -5.57 7.94 -0.75
N ARG A 60 -4.46 8.61 -1.06
CA ARG A 60 -3.67 9.32 -0.02
C ARG A 60 -4.47 10.40 0.70
N LYS A 61 -5.34 11.13 0.00
CA LYS A 61 -6.23 12.11 0.61
C LYS A 61 -7.27 11.43 1.50
N GLU A 62 -7.89 10.35 1.02
CA GLU A 62 -8.86 9.55 1.77
C GLU A 62 -8.25 9.02 3.08
N SER A 63 -7.04 8.44 3.03
CA SER A 63 -6.34 7.95 4.22
C SER A 63 -6.04 9.05 5.25
N LYS A 64 -5.76 10.28 4.80
CA LYS A 64 -5.53 11.43 5.70
C LYS A 64 -6.82 11.84 6.41
N THR A 65 -7.97 11.77 5.74
CA THR A 65 -9.27 12.06 6.35
C THR A 65 -9.65 11.01 7.39
N ILE A 66 -9.45 9.72 7.09
CA ILE A 66 -9.74 8.62 8.02
C ILE A 66 -8.97 8.80 9.35
N SER A 67 -7.70 9.25 9.30
CA SER A 67 -6.90 9.51 10.51
C SER A 67 -7.39 10.68 11.39
N ASN A 68 -8.27 11.55 10.88
CA ASN A 68 -8.89 12.63 11.66
C ASN A 68 -10.25 12.22 12.23
N ASP A 69 -11.03 11.41 11.50
CA ASP A 69 -12.34 10.95 11.97
C ASP A 69 -12.22 9.84 13.03
N GLU A 70 -11.20 8.98 12.95
CA GLU A 70 -10.91 7.96 13.97
C GLU A 70 -10.40 8.57 15.29
N LYS A 71 -9.99 9.85 15.29
CA LYS A 71 -9.65 10.60 16.51
C LYS A 71 -10.87 11.21 17.21
N LEU A 72 -11.99 11.45 16.51
CA LEU A 72 -13.20 11.97 17.14
C LEU A 72 -13.99 10.90 17.90
N SER A 73 -13.90 9.62 17.51
CA SER A 73 -14.60 8.53 18.19
C SER A 73 -14.00 8.15 19.55
N ASN A 74 -12.76 8.54 19.84
CA ASN A 74 -12.05 8.14 21.07
C ASN A 74 -12.19 9.14 22.24
N ASN A 75 -12.91 10.26 22.05
CA ASN A 75 -13.06 11.30 23.08
C ASN A 75 -14.46 11.36 23.72
N ILE A 76 -15.34 10.38 23.49
CA ILE A 76 -16.71 10.35 24.08
C ILE A 76 -16.80 9.42 25.30
N VAL A 77 -15.74 8.72 25.67
CA VAL A 77 -15.70 7.92 26.92
C VAL A 77 -14.44 8.26 27.70
N GLY A 78 -14.55 9.25 28.57
CA GLY A 78 -13.57 9.65 29.57
C GLY A 78 -14.27 10.38 30.70
#